data_AF-A0A0G0NEQ9-F1
#
_entry.id   AF-A0A0G0NEQ9-F1
#
_cell.length_a   1.000
_cell.length_b   1.000
_cell.length_c   1.000
_cell.angle_alpha   90.00
_cell.angle_beta   90.00
_cell.angle_gamma   90.00
#
_symmetry.space_group_name_H-M   'P 1'
#
loop_
_entity.id
_entity.type
_entity.pdbx_description
1 polymer ?
#
loop_
_entity_poly.entity_id
_entity_poly.type
_entity_poly.pdbx_seq_one_letter_code
_entity_poly.pdbx_strand_id
1 'polypeptide(L)'
;MRLRHYLIFSLTIAGLFFLAEKVRASEGTVELRSTTVEPYRCWAASVRMQNQEYRIPFTCKYLIYPADENIFNYVVWATPKEGGNPIKLGTLGLGKGEFKTKKSFTGLFVTTEMSKETKTPQGQTVMKGEIKEVEFLEEAATPTPTPAEEEEAVSEEEKVEAPVQALSTRQKLLLALRRAGIAALVALVAIIGLIFVVTRSRG
;
A
#
# COMPACT_ATOMS: atom_id res chain seq x y z
N MET A 1 -44.68 11.42 -4.63
CA MET A 1 -43.93 10.13 -4.54
C MET A 1 -42.49 10.20 -5.07
N ARG A 2 -42.21 10.91 -6.18
CA ARG A 2 -40.88 10.96 -6.81
C ARG A 2 -39.78 11.61 -5.96
N LEU A 3 -40.09 12.68 -5.21
CA LEU A 3 -39.11 13.41 -4.39
C LEU A 3 -38.50 12.57 -3.25
N ARG A 4 -39.32 11.70 -2.64
CA ARG A 4 -38.87 10.76 -1.60
C ARG A 4 -37.92 9.69 -2.15
N HIS A 5 -38.11 9.29 -3.41
CA HIS A 5 -37.21 8.34 -4.07
C HIS A 5 -35.87 8.99 -4.44
N TYR A 6 -35.86 10.25 -4.88
CA TYR A 6 -34.62 11.00 -5.13
C TYR A 6 -33.80 11.23 -3.85
N LEU A 7 -34.45 11.55 -2.73
CA LEU A 7 -33.78 11.72 -1.43
C LEU A 7 -33.17 10.41 -0.93
N ILE A 8 -33.91 9.30 -1.02
CA ILE A 8 -33.40 7.98 -0.60
C ILE A 8 -32.22 7.57 -1.50
N PHE A 9 -32.34 7.75 -2.82
CA PHE A 9 -31.28 7.42 -3.78
C PHE A 9 -30.00 8.25 -3.54
N SER A 10 -30.15 9.56 -3.33
CA SER A 10 -29.04 10.47 -2.98
C SER A 10 -28.36 10.08 -1.65
N LEU A 11 -29.14 9.71 -0.63
CA LEU A 11 -28.62 9.31 0.66
C LEU A 11 -27.89 7.96 0.60
N THR A 12 -28.38 7.00 -0.20
CA THR A 12 -27.70 5.72 -0.42
C THR A 12 -26.39 5.88 -1.18
N ILE A 13 -26.33 6.76 -2.18
CA ILE A 13 -25.09 7.04 -2.91
C ILE A 13 -24.07 7.73 -2.01
N ALA A 14 -24.50 8.74 -1.23
CA ALA A 14 -23.64 9.41 -0.27
C ALA A 14 -23.08 8.44 0.78
N GLY A 15 -23.91 7.51 1.28
CA GLY A 15 -23.49 6.45 2.20
C GLY A 15 -22.42 5.53 1.60
N LEU A 16 -22.52 5.17 0.32
CA LEU A 16 -21.53 4.33 -0.36
C LEU A 16 -20.13 4.98 -0.42
N PHE A 17 -20.06 6.31 -0.57
CA PHE A 17 -18.78 7.02 -0.61
C PHE A 17 -18.06 7.09 0.75
N PHE A 18 -18.80 7.00 1.86
CA PHE A 18 -18.21 7.00 3.21
C PHE A 18 -17.69 5.63 3.66
N LEU A 19 -18.11 4.55 2.99
CA LEU A 19 -17.67 3.17 3.22
C LEU A 19 -16.48 2.75 2.34
N ALA A 20 -15.86 3.69 1.62
CA ALA A 20 -14.63 3.41 0.91
C ALA A 20 -13.51 3.09 1.93
N GLU A 21 -13.33 1.81 2.21
CA GLU A 21 -12.15 1.32 2.92
C GLU A 21 -10.91 1.88 2.21
N LYS A 22 -9.95 2.37 2.99
CA LYS A 22 -8.65 2.76 2.47
C LYS A 22 -8.03 1.50 1.87
N VAL A 23 -8.11 1.37 0.55
CA VAL A 23 -7.45 0.28 -0.19
C VAL A 23 -5.96 0.54 -0.07
N ARG A 24 -5.35 -0.02 0.98
CA ARG A 24 -3.90 -0.11 1.06
C ARG A 24 -3.45 -0.92 -0.15
N ALA A 25 -2.65 -0.29 -1.00
CA ALA A 25 -2.01 -0.94 -2.12
C ALA A 25 -1.23 -2.14 -1.58
N SER A 26 -0.96 -3.15 -2.41
CA SER A 26 -0.11 -4.29 -2.04
C SER A 26 1.36 -3.87 -1.94
N GLU A 27 1.62 -2.74 -1.27
CA GLU A 27 2.92 -2.17 -0.98
C GLU A 27 3.31 -2.53 0.44
N GLY A 28 4.56 -2.92 0.61
CA GLY A 28 4.95 -3.54 1.87
C GLY A 28 6.22 -4.36 1.75
N THR A 29 6.53 -5.03 2.86
CA THR A 29 7.55 -6.07 2.91
C THR A 29 6.89 -7.40 3.23
N VAL A 30 7.46 -8.48 2.74
CA VAL A 30 7.02 -9.85 3.00
C VAL A 30 8.23 -10.62 3.53
N GLU A 31 8.13 -11.12 4.75
CA GLU A 31 9.05 -12.13 5.26
C GLU A 31 8.41 -13.50 5.01
N LEU A 32 9.01 -14.30 4.14
CA LEU A 32 8.58 -15.67 3.90
C LEU A 32 9.40 -16.61 4.78
N ARG A 33 8.69 -17.44 5.53
CA ARG A 33 9.28 -18.45 6.41
C ARG A 33 9.02 -19.83 5.88
N SER A 34 9.97 -20.73 6.13
CA SER A 34 9.85 -22.14 5.80
C SER A 34 8.58 -22.76 6.38
N THR A 35 7.93 -23.60 5.58
CA THR A 35 6.83 -24.48 5.98
C THR A 35 7.27 -25.95 6.05
N THR A 36 8.57 -26.21 5.88
CA THR A 36 9.20 -27.52 5.91
C THR A 36 10.27 -27.57 7.02
N VAL A 37 11.03 -28.67 7.09
CA VAL A 37 12.10 -28.85 8.09
C VAL A 37 13.35 -28.02 7.79
N GLU A 38 13.52 -27.62 6.53
CA GLU A 38 14.65 -26.83 6.09
C GLU A 38 14.52 -25.37 6.55
N PRO A 39 15.63 -24.67 6.87
CA PRO A 39 15.61 -23.34 7.46
C PRO A 39 15.43 -22.21 6.43
N TYR A 40 14.68 -22.45 5.35
CA TYR A 40 14.49 -21.48 4.27
C TYR A 40 13.89 -20.18 4.79
N ARG A 41 14.45 -19.06 4.33
CA ARG A 41 13.90 -17.72 4.59
C ARG A 41 14.05 -16.84 3.37
N CYS A 42 13.01 -16.10 3.04
CA CYS A 42 13.09 -15.07 2.03
C CYS A 42 12.53 -13.75 2.51
N TRP A 43 13.01 -12.69 1.89
CA TRP A 43 12.49 -11.35 2.02
C TRP A 43 12.11 -10.84 0.63
N ALA A 44 10.99 -10.14 0.57
CA ALA A 44 10.58 -9.40 -0.59
C ALA A 44 10.07 -8.02 -0.17
N ALA A 45 10.31 -7.01 -1.01
CA ALA A 45 9.56 -5.77 -0.96
C ALA A 45 8.58 -5.74 -2.13
N SER A 46 7.44 -5.07 -1.96
CA SER A 46 6.50 -4.78 -3.04
C SER A 46 6.30 -3.27 -3.09
N VAL A 47 6.52 -2.69 -4.27
CA VAL A 47 6.39 -1.26 -4.51
C VAL A 47 5.54 -1.06 -5.75
N ARG A 48 4.51 -0.20 -5.67
CA ARG A 48 3.67 0.13 -6.81
C ARG A 48 4.31 1.24 -7.62
N MET A 49 4.61 0.95 -8.87
CA MET A 49 5.25 1.88 -9.78
C MET A 49 4.23 2.79 -10.48
N GLN A 50 4.71 3.87 -11.11
CA GLN A 50 3.87 4.82 -11.85
C GLN A 50 3.04 4.19 -12.97
N ASN A 51 3.52 3.08 -13.56
CA ASN A 51 2.80 2.30 -14.57
C ASN A 51 1.70 1.39 -13.98
N GLN A 52 1.38 1.56 -12.69
CA GLN A 52 0.41 0.77 -11.91
C GLN A 52 0.78 -0.71 -11.73
N GLU A 53 2.01 -1.11 -12.02
CA GLU A 53 2.53 -2.45 -11.73
C GLU A 53 3.24 -2.46 -10.38
N TYR A 54 3.08 -3.55 -9.64
CA TYR A 54 3.91 -3.85 -8.48
C TYR A 54 5.24 -4.43 -8.95
N ARG A 55 6.35 -3.91 -8.43
CA ARG A 55 7.70 -4.46 -8.56
C ARG A 55 8.09 -5.14 -7.26
N ILE A 56 8.56 -6.38 -7.38
CA ILE A 56 8.78 -7.27 -6.25
C ILE A 56 10.21 -7.81 -6.30
N PRO A 57 11.22 -7.06 -5.84
CA PRO A 57 12.55 -7.61 -5.58
C PRO A 57 12.46 -8.68 -4.49
N PHE A 58 13.18 -9.78 -4.69
CA PHE A 58 13.07 -10.98 -3.88
C PHE A 58 14.46 -11.57 -3.61
N THR A 59 14.72 -11.92 -2.36
CA THR A 59 15.99 -12.53 -1.94
C THR A 59 15.74 -13.61 -0.90
N CYS A 60 16.48 -14.71 -0.99
CA CYS A 60 16.35 -15.87 -0.14
C CYS A 60 17.69 -16.27 0.45
N LYS A 61 17.63 -16.86 1.64
CA LYS A 61 18.73 -17.49 2.35
C LYS A 61 18.43 -18.96 2.57
N TYR A 62 19.50 -19.75 2.59
CA TYR A 62 19.48 -21.18 2.92
C TYR A 62 18.72 -22.07 1.92
N LEU A 63 18.39 -21.58 0.73
CA LEU A 63 17.83 -22.43 -0.31
C LEU A 63 18.85 -23.47 -0.76
N ILE A 64 18.38 -24.69 -0.94
CA ILE A 64 19.16 -25.81 -1.47
C ILE A 64 18.84 -25.92 -2.96
N TYR A 65 19.87 -25.94 -3.80
CA TYR A 65 19.73 -26.05 -5.25
C TYR A 65 20.52 -27.26 -5.77
N PRO A 66 19.89 -28.20 -6.50
CA PRO A 66 18.43 -28.32 -6.72
C PRO A 66 17.68 -28.65 -5.43
N ALA A 67 16.35 -28.50 -5.42
CA ALA A 67 15.55 -28.81 -4.23
C ALA A 67 15.49 -30.32 -3.95
N ASP A 68 15.46 -31.13 -5.01
CA ASP A 68 15.51 -32.59 -4.98
C ASP A 68 16.03 -33.11 -6.34
N GLU A 69 16.28 -34.41 -6.49
CA GLU A 69 16.77 -35.08 -7.71
C GLU A 69 15.87 -34.81 -8.93
N ASN A 70 14.57 -34.59 -8.71
CA ASN A 70 13.57 -34.34 -9.75
C ASN A 70 12.96 -32.93 -9.71
N ILE A 71 13.32 -32.11 -8.71
CA ILE A 71 12.69 -30.80 -8.48
C ILE A 71 13.73 -29.69 -8.54
N PHE A 72 13.65 -28.91 -9.62
CA PHE A 72 14.70 -27.96 -9.97
C PHE A 72 14.31 -26.50 -9.74
N ASN A 73 13.01 -26.20 -9.58
CA ASN A 73 12.53 -24.82 -9.64
C ASN A 73 11.80 -24.42 -8.37
N TYR A 74 12.28 -23.36 -7.73
CA TYR A 74 11.47 -22.63 -6.75
C TYR A 74 10.62 -21.60 -7.51
N VAL A 75 9.30 -21.72 -7.43
CA VAL A 75 8.35 -20.84 -8.14
C VAL A 75 7.63 -19.97 -7.13
N VAL A 76 7.64 -18.66 -7.38
CA VAL A 76 7.00 -17.66 -6.53
C VAL A 76 5.61 -17.37 -7.04
N TRP A 77 4.68 -17.36 -6.10
CA TRP A 77 3.26 -17.10 -6.33
C TRP A 77 2.77 -15.98 -5.43
N ALA A 78 1.79 -15.24 -5.92
CA ALA A 78 1.07 -14.23 -5.17
C ALA A 78 -0.37 -14.67 -4.92
N THR A 79 -0.84 -14.48 -3.69
CA THR A 79 -2.23 -14.70 -3.29
C THR A 79 -3.06 -13.46 -3.62
N PRO A 80 -3.98 -13.49 -4.60
CA PRO A 80 -4.72 -12.29 -5.00
C PRO A 80 -5.57 -11.74 -3.86
N LYS A 81 -5.63 -10.41 -3.73
CA LYS A 81 -6.45 -9.75 -2.69
C LYS A 81 -7.95 -10.01 -2.88
N GLU A 82 -8.39 -10.08 -4.13
CA GLU A 82 -9.78 -10.35 -4.50
C GLU A 82 -10.15 -11.84 -4.41
N GLY A 83 -9.21 -12.70 -3.99
CA GLY A 83 -9.36 -14.15 -4.00
C GLY A 83 -9.14 -14.79 -5.38
N GLY A 84 -9.44 -16.09 -5.47
CA GLY A 84 -9.26 -16.88 -6.69
C GLY A 84 -7.89 -17.55 -6.81
N ASN A 85 -7.51 -17.89 -8.04
CA ASN A 85 -6.31 -18.69 -8.31
C ASN A 85 -5.01 -17.89 -8.03
N PRO A 86 -3.98 -18.53 -7.44
CA PRO A 86 -2.67 -17.93 -7.27
C PRO A 86 -2.08 -17.40 -8.59
N ILE A 87 -1.40 -16.26 -8.51
CA ILE A 87 -0.75 -15.63 -9.65
C ILE A 87 0.71 -16.04 -9.64
N LYS A 88 1.17 -16.67 -10.71
CA LYS A 88 2.60 -16.93 -10.89
C LYS A 88 3.35 -15.64 -11.10
N LEU A 89 4.33 -15.38 -10.24
CA LEU A 89 5.23 -14.24 -10.39
C LEU A 89 6.47 -14.59 -11.22
N GLY A 90 7.02 -15.79 -11.01
CA GLY A 90 8.19 -16.28 -11.74
C GLY A 90 8.95 -17.35 -10.98
N THR A 91 10.11 -17.73 -11.50
CA THR A 91 11.01 -18.69 -10.86
C THR A 91 12.14 -17.96 -10.15
N LEU A 92 12.47 -18.39 -8.93
CA LEU A 92 13.69 -17.95 -8.24
C LEU A 92 14.88 -18.68 -8.86
N GLY A 93 15.72 -17.92 -9.57
CA GLY A 93 17.13 -18.29 -9.69
C GLY A 93 17.79 -18.29 -8.30
N LEU A 94 19.06 -18.68 -8.20
CA LEU A 94 19.90 -18.81 -6.97
C LEU A 94 19.51 -17.96 -5.74
N GLY A 95 18.36 -18.24 -5.13
CA GLY A 95 17.69 -17.41 -4.13
C GLY A 95 17.38 -15.96 -4.49
N LYS A 96 17.33 -15.55 -5.76
CA LYS A 96 17.10 -14.14 -6.13
C LYS A 96 16.16 -14.01 -7.31
N GLY A 97 15.42 -12.90 -7.35
CA GLY A 97 14.57 -12.56 -8.47
C GLY A 97 13.99 -11.15 -8.36
N GLU A 98 13.53 -10.63 -9.49
CA GLU A 98 12.67 -9.45 -9.54
C GLU A 98 11.43 -9.82 -10.33
N PHE A 99 10.26 -9.62 -9.73
CA PHE A 99 8.99 -9.98 -10.34
C PHE A 99 8.08 -8.77 -10.49
N LYS A 100 7.06 -8.92 -11.33
CA LYS A 100 6.05 -7.88 -11.54
C LYS A 100 4.65 -8.43 -11.66
N THR A 101 3.68 -7.66 -11.19
CA THR A 101 2.25 -7.98 -11.36
C THR A 101 1.41 -6.71 -11.37
N LYS A 102 0.32 -6.70 -12.14
CA LYS A 102 -0.70 -5.63 -12.09
C LYS A 102 -1.77 -5.88 -11.04
N LYS A 103 -1.88 -7.13 -10.56
CA LYS A 103 -2.92 -7.56 -9.63
C LYS A 103 -2.46 -7.32 -8.20
N SER A 104 -3.37 -6.83 -7.37
CA SER A 104 -3.16 -6.72 -5.92
C SER A 104 -3.13 -8.11 -5.28
N PHE A 105 -2.33 -8.25 -4.25
CA PHE A 105 -2.11 -9.48 -3.49
C PHE A 105 -1.95 -9.20 -1.99
N THR A 106 -2.18 -10.22 -1.16
CA THR A 106 -2.10 -10.15 0.31
C THR A 106 -0.91 -10.91 0.86
N GLY A 107 -0.30 -11.78 0.07
CA GLY A 107 0.86 -12.56 0.49
C GLY A 107 1.55 -13.23 -0.67
N LEU A 108 2.72 -13.78 -0.37
CA LEU A 108 3.55 -14.52 -1.30
C LEU A 108 3.82 -15.91 -0.73
N PHE A 109 3.95 -16.89 -1.61
CA PHE A 109 4.40 -18.22 -1.24
C PHE A 109 5.27 -18.81 -2.34
N VAL A 110 6.08 -19.80 -1.97
CA VAL A 110 7.02 -20.45 -2.86
C VAL A 110 6.73 -21.94 -2.90
N THR A 111 6.67 -22.50 -4.10
CA THR A 111 6.56 -23.94 -4.32
C THR A 111 7.80 -24.51 -4.99
N THR A 112 8.05 -25.79 -4.78
CA THR A 112 9.09 -26.55 -5.49
C THR A 112 8.46 -27.31 -6.65
N GLU A 113 8.80 -26.95 -7.89
CA GLU A 113 8.14 -27.44 -9.11
C GLU A 113 9.13 -28.15 -10.04
N MET A 114 8.67 -29.23 -10.67
CA MET A 114 9.45 -29.95 -11.70
C MET A 114 9.69 -29.08 -12.94
N SER A 115 8.69 -28.28 -13.33
CA SER A 115 8.73 -27.43 -14.52
C SER A 115 8.57 -25.95 -14.21
N LYS A 116 9.45 -25.13 -14.80
CA LYS A 116 9.35 -23.67 -14.77
C LYS A 116 8.13 -23.13 -15.52
N GLU A 117 7.46 -23.92 -16.35
CA GLU A 117 6.30 -23.50 -17.19
C GLU A 117 4.95 -23.75 -16.50
N THR A 118 4.94 -24.26 -15.26
CA THR A 118 3.69 -24.58 -14.57
C THR A 118 2.76 -23.37 -14.45
N LYS A 119 1.45 -23.53 -14.70
CA LYS A 119 0.45 -22.45 -14.69
C LYS A 119 -0.27 -22.31 -13.36
N THR A 120 -0.26 -23.38 -12.57
CA THR A 120 -0.87 -23.46 -11.24
C THR A 120 0.14 -24.12 -10.30
N PRO A 121 0.12 -23.82 -8.99
CA PRO A 121 0.97 -24.54 -8.05
C PRO A 121 0.61 -26.03 -8.06
N GLN A 122 1.60 -26.91 -8.27
CA GLN A 122 1.42 -28.37 -8.23
C GLN A 122 2.33 -29.01 -7.19
N GLY A 123 3.48 -28.40 -6.95
CA GLY A 123 4.45 -28.86 -5.97
C GLY A 123 4.11 -28.47 -4.54
N GLN A 124 4.97 -28.93 -3.64
CA GLN A 124 4.89 -28.58 -2.22
C GLN A 124 5.16 -27.09 -2.01
N THR A 125 4.34 -26.46 -1.16
CA THR A 125 4.65 -25.12 -0.65
C THR A 125 5.73 -25.23 0.41
N VAL A 126 6.88 -24.59 0.18
CA VAL A 126 8.06 -24.64 1.05
C VAL A 126 8.24 -23.36 1.86
N MET A 127 7.65 -22.25 1.44
CA MET A 127 7.67 -21.01 2.20
C MET A 127 6.39 -20.20 1.96
N LYS A 128 5.97 -19.44 2.98
CA LYS A 128 4.85 -18.48 2.86
C LYS A 128 5.07 -17.27 3.74
N GLY A 129 4.47 -16.15 3.34
CA GLY A 129 4.46 -14.90 4.11
C GLY A 129 3.35 -13.98 3.65
N GLU A 130 2.85 -13.17 4.58
CA GLU A 130 1.86 -12.13 4.30
C GLU A 130 2.53 -10.77 4.15
N ILE A 131 1.89 -9.88 3.38
CA ILE A 131 2.37 -8.52 3.22
C ILE A 131 2.17 -7.71 4.49
N LYS A 132 3.25 -7.10 4.95
CA LYS A 132 3.26 -6.15 6.06
C LYS A 132 3.54 -4.76 5.52
N GLU A 133 2.90 -3.77 6.12
CA GLU A 133 3.08 -2.38 5.72
C GLU A 133 4.50 -1.87 6.04
N VAL A 134 4.88 -0.82 5.33
CA VAL A 134 6.18 -0.16 5.51
C VAL A 134 6.04 0.88 6.63
N GLU A 135 6.36 0.50 7.86
CA GLU A 135 6.18 1.35 9.04
C GLU A 135 7.12 2.58 9.05
N PHE A 136 8.33 2.48 8.46
CA PHE A 136 9.31 3.58 8.48
C PHE A 136 8.91 4.83 7.67
N LEU A 137 7.87 4.73 6.84
CA LEU A 137 7.31 5.89 6.12
C LEU A 137 6.19 6.59 6.92
N GLU A 138 5.68 5.95 7.99
CA GLU A 138 4.62 6.50 8.82
C GLU A 138 5.16 7.36 9.97
N GLU A 139 6.43 7.19 10.36
CA GLU A 139 7.09 7.98 11.40
C GLU A 139 8.07 9.01 10.82
N ALA A 140 8.10 10.21 11.41
CA ALA A 140 9.12 11.20 11.09
C ALA A 140 10.48 10.65 11.55
N ALA A 141 11.27 10.13 10.60
CA ALA A 141 12.62 9.68 10.88
C ALA A 141 13.41 10.82 11.55
N THR A 142 13.76 10.64 12.82
CA THR A 142 14.79 11.47 13.46
C THR A 142 16.07 11.26 12.65
N PRO A 143 16.66 12.32 12.06
CA PRO A 143 17.89 12.15 11.30
C PRO A 143 18.96 11.56 12.22
N THR A 144 19.64 10.52 11.74
CA THR A 144 20.86 10.01 12.37
C THR A 144 21.81 11.20 12.52
N PRO A 145 22.31 11.51 13.73
CA PRO A 145 23.28 12.59 13.88
C PRO A 145 24.51 12.25 13.04
N THR A 146 24.83 13.13 12.10
CA THR A 146 26.13 13.13 11.42
C THR A 146 27.20 13.22 12.52
N PRO A 147 28.21 12.33 12.55
CA PRO A 147 29.34 12.51 13.45
C PRO A 147 29.91 13.91 13.22
N ALA A 148 29.83 14.75 14.24
CA ALA A 148 30.52 16.03 14.23
C ALA A 148 32.01 15.71 14.17
N GLU A 149 32.67 16.17 13.11
CA GLU A 149 34.12 16.28 13.07
C GLU A 149 34.51 17.11 14.30
N GLU A 150 35.46 16.62 15.10
CA GLU A 150 36.04 17.36 16.23
C GLU A 150 36.69 18.64 15.68
N GLU A 151 35.94 19.73 15.65
CA GLU A 151 36.51 21.07 15.59
C GLU A 151 36.62 21.62 17.00
N GLU A 152 37.87 21.87 17.38
CA GLU A 152 38.28 22.50 18.63
C GLU A 152 37.49 23.79 18.89
N ALA A 153 37.11 23.96 20.15
CA ALA A 153 36.36 25.08 20.65
C ALA A 153 37.06 26.43 20.43
N VAL A 154 36.32 27.41 19.87
CA VAL A 154 36.44 28.83 20.26
C VAL A 154 35.04 29.43 20.34
N SER A 155 34.76 30.04 21.49
CA SER A 155 33.51 30.70 21.87
C SER A 155 33.26 32.01 21.12
N GLU A 156 32.00 32.30 20.79
CA GLU A 156 31.39 33.61 21.07
C GLU A 156 29.86 33.55 20.98
N GLU A 157 29.20 34.20 21.94
CA GLU A 157 27.75 34.34 22.04
C GLU A 157 27.21 35.28 20.95
N GLU A 158 26.22 34.86 20.15
CA GLU A 158 25.26 35.80 19.59
C GLU A 158 23.86 35.18 19.44
N LYS A 159 22.94 35.82 20.13
CA LYS A 159 21.48 35.69 20.12
C LYS A 159 20.95 36.03 18.72
N VAL A 160 19.99 35.25 18.18
CA VAL A 160 18.75 35.72 17.49
C VAL A 160 18.03 34.58 16.73
N GLU A 161 16.76 34.42 17.12
CA GLU A 161 15.55 34.03 16.37
C GLU A 161 15.39 32.66 15.68
N ALA A 162 14.38 31.94 16.18
CA ALA A 162 13.76 30.79 15.55
C ALA A 162 13.07 31.17 14.22
N PRO A 163 13.28 30.45 13.11
CA PRO A 163 12.49 30.64 11.92
C PRO A 163 11.13 29.97 12.11
N VAL A 164 10.10 30.79 12.30
CA VAL A 164 8.69 30.39 12.18
C VAL A 164 8.52 29.74 10.81
N GLN A 165 8.27 28.42 10.80
CA GLN A 165 8.02 27.65 9.58
C GLN A 165 6.86 28.27 8.80
N ALA A 166 7.19 28.96 7.70
CA ALA A 166 6.21 29.47 6.77
C ALA A 166 5.55 28.28 6.06
N LEU A 167 4.31 27.98 6.43
CA LEU A 167 3.47 26.99 5.75
C LEU A 167 3.49 27.22 4.24
N SER A 168 3.92 26.19 3.51
CA SER A 168 4.01 26.21 2.04
C SER A 168 2.68 26.66 1.42
N THR A 169 2.76 27.45 0.35
CA THR A 169 1.61 28.04 -0.36
C THR A 169 0.58 26.99 -0.78
N ARG A 170 1.01 25.74 -1.05
CA ARG A 170 0.13 24.61 -1.38
C ARG A 170 -0.72 24.12 -0.20
N GLN A 171 -0.18 24.13 1.02
CA GLN A 171 -0.94 23.76 2.22
C GLN A 171 -2.01 24.81 2.54
N LYS A 172 -1.68 26.09 2.44
CA LYS A 172 -2.67 27.18 2.61
C LYS A 172 -3.79 27.10 1.56
N LEU A 173 -3.45 26.75 0.32
CA LEU A 173 -4.41 26.65 -0.78
C LEU A 173 -5.33 25.43 -0.63
N LEU A 174 -4.81 24.26 -0.23
CA LEU A 174 -5.62 23.09 0.09
C LEU A 174 -6.55 23.31 1.30
N LEU A 175 -6.07 24.01 2.33
CA LEU A 175 -6.86 24.33 3.52
C LEU A 175 -7.97 25.35 3.19
N ALA A 176 -7.68 26.33 2.33
CA ALA A 176 -8.66 27.28 1.82
C ALA A 176 -9.71 26.59 0.91
N LEU A 177 -9.28 25.71 0.00
CA LEU A 177 -10.18 25.00 -0.91
C LEU A 177 -11.11 24.03 -0.16
N ARG A 178 -10.61 23.35 0.88
CA ARG A 178 -11.41 22.47 1.73
C ARG A 178 -12.46 23.25 2.52
N ARG A 179 -12.12 24.42 3.06
CA ARG A 179 -13.09 25.30 3.75
C ARG A 179 -14.12 25.89 2.78
N ALA A 180 -13.70 26.30 1.58
CA ALA A 180 -14.59 26.82 0.55
C ALA A 180 -15.56 25.73 0.02
N GLY A 181 -15.09 24.50 -0.17
CA GLY A 181 -15.93 23.38 -0.60
C GLY A 181 -17.00 23.02 0.42
N ILE A 182 -16.67 23.04 1.72
CA ILE A 182 -17.66 22.81 2.79
C ILE A 182 -18.71 23.93 2.81
N ALA A 183 -18.29 25.20 2.70
CA ALA A 183 -19.20 26.34 2.67
C ALA A 183 -20.17 26.28 1.47
N ALA A 184 -19.66 25.91 0.29
CA ALA A 184 -20.48 25.73 -0.91
C ALA A 184 -21.52 24.61 -0.73
N LEU A 185 -21.15 23.50 -0.09
CA LEU A 185 -22.05 22.39 0.18
C LEU A 185 -23.16 22.79 1.17
N VAL A 186 -22.82 23.50 2.25
CA VAL A 186 -23.81 24.02 3.20
C VAL A 186 -24.77 25.01 2.54
N ALA A 187 -24.26 25.93 1.70
CA ALA A 187 -25.10 26.86 0.96
C ALA A 187 -26.08 26.15 0.01
N LEU A 188 -25.61 25.10 -0.67
CA LEU A 188 -26.43 24.31 -1.59
C LEU A 188 -27.54 23.55 -0.84
N VAL A 189 -27.23 22.97 0.33
CA VAL A 189 -28.23 22.33 1.19
C VAL A 189 -29.27 23.34 1.70
N ALA A 190 -28.83 24.55 2.08
CA ALA A 190 -29.73 25.61 2.53
C ALA A 190 -30.69 26.06 1.41
N ILE A 191 -30.19 26.22 0.18
CA ILE A 191 -31.02 26.57 -0.99
C ILE A 191 -32.06 25.47 -1.27
N ILE A 192 -31.66 24.20 -1.24
CA ILE A 192 -32.60 23.07 -1.43
C ILE A 192 -33.65 23.06 -0.33
N GLY A 193 -33.27 23.27 0.93
CA GLY A 193 -34.19 23.37 2.06
C GLY A 193 -35.18 24.52 1.90
N LEU A 194 -34.73 25.68 1.43
CA LEU A 194 -35.56 26.86 1.22
C LEU A 194 -36.58 26.63 0.10
N ILE A 195 -36.18 26.03 -1.02
CA ILE A 195 -37.09 25.62 -2.09
C ILE A 195 -38.15 24.66 -1.54
N PHE A 196 -37.76 23.70 -0.70
CA PHE A 196 -38.68 22.74 -0.09
C PHE A 196 -39.71 23.40 0.84
N VAL A 197 -39.30 24.38 1.64
CA VAL A 197 -40.21 25.12 2.54
C VAL A 197 -41.19 25.97 1.74
N VAL A 198 -40.71 26.70 0.73
CA VAL A 198 -41.56 27.57 -0.11
C VAL A 198 -42.56 26.75 -0.93
N THR A 199 -42.12 25.63 -1.52
CA THR A 199 -43.00 24.75 -2.30
C THR A 199 -43.98 23.96 -1.45
N ARG A 200 -43.62 23.60 -0.20
CA ARG A 200 -44.54 22.98 0.76
C ARG A 200 -45.58 23.97 1.31
N SER A 201 -45.26 25.26 1.43
CA SER A 201 -46.20 26.27 1.97
C SER A 201 -47.34 26.64 1.01
N ARG A 202 -47.27 26.20 -0.26
CA ARG A 202 -48.22 26.56 -1.33
C ARG A 202 -49.12 25.40 -1.78
N GLY A 203 -49.07 24.24 -1.12
CA GLY A 203 -49.98 23.11 -1.35
C GLY A 203 -50.59 22.67 -0.03
#